data_AF-A0A9X8ZYU9-F1
#
_entry.id   AF-A0A9X8ZYU9-F1
#
_cell.length_a   1.000
_cell.length_b   1.000
_cell.length_c   1.000
_cell.angle_alpha   90.00
_cell.angle_beta   90.00
_cell.angle_gamma   90.00
#
_symmetry.space_group_name_H-M   'P 1'
#
loop_
_entity.id
_entity.type
_entity.pdbx_description
1 polymer ?
#
loop_
_entity_poly.entity_id
_entity_poly.type
_entity_poly.pdbx_seq_one_letter_code
_entity_poly.pdbx_strand_id
1 'polypeptide(L)' 'ISKKIREVIMAVEIPSDVVEAVTHYLSRFGNEYAYAVRSSATAEDLPYASFAGQQDTYLNIIGEEAILQHVRK' A
#
# COMPACT_ATOMS: atom_id res chain seq x y z
N ILE A 1 -5.04 -22.28 -2.64
CA ILE A 1 -3.76 -21.81 -3.24
C ILE A 1 -3.56 -20.32 -2.96
N SER A 2 -4.52 -19.46 -3.30
CA SER A 2 -4.51 -18.00 -3.02
C SER A 2 -4.13 -17.61 -1.58
N LYS A 3 -4.74 -18.26 -0.56
CA LYS A 3 -4.43 -17.99 0.86
C LYS A 3 -2.94 -18.17 1.19
N LYS A 4 -2.32 -19.24 0.70
CA LYS A 4 -0.90 -19.55 0.96
C LYS A 4 0.03 -18.50 0.33
N ILE A 5 -0.30 -18.04 -0.89
CA ILE A 5 0.46 -16.98 -1.56
C ILE A 5 0.37 -15.68 -0.76
N ARG A 6 -0.84 -15.31 -0.32
CA ARG A 6 -1.04 -14.12 0.51
C ARG A 6 -0.25 -14.20 1.82
N GLU A 7 -0.27 -15.34 2.51
CA GLU A 7 0.50 -15.55 3.73
C GLU A 7 2.01 -15.38 3.51
N VAL A 8 2.55 -15.91 2.41
CA VAL A 8 3.96 -15.74 2.05
C VAL A 8 4.29 -14.26 1.82
N ILE A 9 3.47 -13.53 1.06
CA ILE A 9 3.70 -12.10 0.80
C ILE A 9 3.65 -11.28 2.10
N MET A 10 2.66 -11.54 2.96
CA MET A 10 2.49 -10.84 4.24
C MET A 10 3.64 -11.08 5.23
N ALA A 11 4.34 -12.20 5.10
CA ALA A 11 5.48 -12.56 5.96
C ALA A 11 6.80 -11.91 5.53
N VAL A 12 6.89 -11.35 4.33
CA VAL A 12 8.10 -10.68 3.84
C VAL A 12 8.15 -9.24 4.37
N GLU A 13 9.34 -8.83 4.82
CA GLU A 13 9.58 -7.45 5.23
C GLU A 13 9.59 -6.50 4.03
N ILE A 14 9.14 -5.27 4.25
CA ILE A 14 9.21 -4.24 3.21
C ILE A 14 10.69 -3.84 3.08
N PRO A 15 11.25 -3.80 1.85
CA PRO A 15 12.60 -3.32 1.61
C PRO A 15 12.85 -1.95 2.24
N SER A 16 14.05 -1.75 2.79
CA SER A 16 14.38 -0.55 3.58
C SER A 16 14.31 0.74 2.77
N ASP A 17 14.63 0.69 1.48
CA ASP A 17 14.52 1.82 0.55
C ASP A 17 13.07 2.28 0.38
N VAL A 18 12.12 1.35 0.35
CA VAL A 18 10.68 1.66 0.31
C VAL A 18 10.22 2.27 1.64
N VAL A 19 10.67 1.72 2.77
CA VAL A 19 10.38 2.28 4.10
C VAL A 19 10.89 3.73 4.17
N GLU A 20 12.16 3.95 3.86
CA GLU A 20 12.79 5.27 3.85
C GLU A 20 12.06 6.28 2.96
N ALA A 21 11.65 5.86 1.76
CA ALA A 21 10.89 6.72 0.85
C ALA A 21 9.55 7.14 1.46
N VAL A 22 8.80 6.21 2.06
CA VAL A 22 7.52 6.50 2.70
C VAL A 22 7.72 7.44 3.90
N THR A 23 8.65 7.11 4.80
CA THR A 23 8.97 7.93 5.98
C THR A 23 9.40 9.34 5.58
N HIS A 24 10.21 9.48 4.52
CA HIS A 24 10.64 10.78 4.01
C HIS A 24 9.45 11.65 3.62
N TYR A 25 8.51 11.12 2.83
CA TYR A 25 7.34 11.90 2.42
C TYR A 25 6.40 12.20 3.60
N LEU A 26 6.19 11.26 4.51
CA LEU A 26 5.37 11.50 5.71
C LEU A 26 5.97 12.59 6.60
N SER A 27 7.30 12.62 6.76
CA SER A 27 7.98 13.68 7.52
C SER A 27 7.78 15.06 6.91
N ARG A 28 7.59 15.14 5.59
CA ARG A 28 7.37 16.39 4.86
C ARG A 28 5.91 16.83 4.90
N PHE A 29 4.97 15.89 4.86
CA PHE A 29 3.54 16.19 4.76
C PHE A 29 2.80 16.17 6.10
N GLY A 30 3.36 15.55 7.14
CA GLY A 30 2.79 15.45 8.49
C GLY A 30 2.33 14.02 8.82
N ASN A 31 3.00 13.39 9.78
CA ASN A 31 2.73 12.00 10.17
C ASN A 31 1.39 11.84 10.93
N GLU A 32 0.85 12.94 11.46
CA GLU A 32 -0.41 13.00 12.20
C GLU A 32 -1.66 13.02 11.30
N TYR A 33 -1.48 13.24 10.00
CA TYR A 33 -2.60 13.32 9.07
C TYR A 33 -3.12 11.95 8.65
N ALA A 34 -4.37 11.95 8.22
CA ALA A 34 -5.04 10.79 7.66
C ALA A 34 -4.73 10.65 6.16
N TYR A 35 -4.26 9.46 5.77
CA TYR A 35 -3.91 9.10 4.40
C TYR A 35 -4.84 8.01 3.85
N ALA A 36 -4.95 7.97 2.52
CA ALA A 36 -5.57 6.89 1.79
C ALA A 36 -4.48 6.01 1.13
N VAL A 37 -4.48 4.72 1.43
CA VAL A 37 -3.61 3.73 0.79
C VAL A 37 -4.42 2.98 -0.26
N ARG A 38 -4.02 3.11 -1.53
CA ARG A 38 -4.78 2.59 -2.68
C ARG A 38 -3.89 1.64 -3.47
N SER A 39 -4.41 0.45 -3.76
CA SER A 39 -3.76 -0.44 -4.73
C SER A 39 -3.85 0.20 -6.11
N SER A 40 -2.73 0.20 -6.85
CA SER A 40 -2.64 0.66 -8.23
C SER A 40 -1.79 -0.35 -9.00
N ALA A 41 -2.40 -1.04 -9.95
CA ALA A 41 -1.74 -2.06 -10.77
C ALA A 41 -1.49 -1.51 -12.16
N THR A 42 -0.30 -1.71 -12.73
CA THR A 42 0.09 -1.12 -14.03
C THR A 42 -0.85 -1.44 -15.20
N ALA A 43 -1.57 -2.56 -15.15
CA ALA A 43 -2.55 -2.92 -16.17
C ALA A 43 -3.84 -2.09 -16.09
N GLU A 44 -4.11 -1.38 -14.99
CA GLU A 44 -5.29 -0.55 -14.80
C GLU A 44 -5.35 0.65 -15.74
N ASP A 45 -4.18 1.13 -16.16
CA ASP A 45 -4.04 2.28 -17.07
C ASP A 45 -4.24 1.88 -18.54
N LEU A 46 -4.44 0.59 -18.84
CA LEU A 46 -4.69 0.14 -20.21
C LEU A 46 -6.13 0.47 -20.61
N PRO A 47 -6.34 1.13 -21.77
CA PRO A 47 -7.66 1.64 -22.17
C PRO A 47 -8.73 0.56 -22.39
N TYR A 48 -8.33 -0.71 -22.49
CA TYR A 48 -9.20 -1.87 -22.70
C TYR A 48 -9.30 -2.79 -21.47
N ALA A 49 -8.62 -2.48 -20.37
CA ALA A 49 -8.68 -3.26 -19.15
C ALA A 49 -9.42 -2.49 -18.05
N SER A 50 -10.28 -3.18 -17.30
CA SER A 50 -10.98 -2.60 -16.15
C SER A 50 -10.79 -3.51 -14.94
N PHE A 51 -10.35 -2.91 -13.84
CA PHE A 51 -10.13 -3.58 -12.55
C PHE A 51 -11.12 -3.05 -11.48
N ALA A 52 -12.26 -2.53 -11.91
CA ALA A 52 -13.28 -1.98 -11.02
C ALA A 52 -13.70 -3.01 -9.96
N GLY A 53 -13.59 -2.62 -8.69
CA GLY A 53 -13.94 -3.47 -7.54
C GLY A 53 -12.95 -4.60 -7.23
N GLN A 54 -11.81 -4.69 -7.93
CA GLN A 54 -10.77 -5.70 -7.67
C GLN A 54 -9.62 -5.18 -6.80
N GLN A 55 -9.58 -3.88 -6.54
CA GLN A 55 -8.48 -3.23 -5.83
C GLN A 55 -8.89 -2.80 -4.43
N ASP A 56 -8.01 -3.07 -3.49
CA ASP A 56 -8.19 -2.66 -2.11
C ASP A 56 -7.89 -1.16 -1.96
N THR A 57 -8.74 -0.49 -1.19
CA THR A 57 -8.55 0.91 -0.77
C THR A 57 -8.78 1.00 0.73
N TYR A 58 -7.80 1.55 1.43
CA TYR A 58 -7.83 1.77 2.87
C TYR A 58 -7.84 3.27 3.13
N LEU A 59 -8.84 3.75 3.88
CA LEU A 59 -9.00 5.17 4.20
C LEU A 59 -8.66 5.44 5.66
N ASN A 60 -8.34 6.70 5.95
CA ASN A 60 -8.10 7.18 7.31
C ASN A 60 -6.97 6.44 8.03
N ILE A 61 -5.89 6.14 7.30
CA ILE A 61 -4.70 5.51 7.88
C ILE A 61 -3.77 6.61 8.38
N ILE A 62 -3.42 6.56 9.66
CA ILE A 62 -2.62 7.59 10.34
C ILE A 62 -1.37 6.93 10.91
N GLY A 63 -0.23 7.59 10.74
CA GLY A 63 1.06 7.12 11.24
C GLY A 63 1.77 6.15 10.31
N GLU A 64 3.09 6.31 10.25
CA GLU A 64 4.03 5.52 9.43
C GLU A 64 3.82 4.00 9.52
N GLU A 65 3.79 3.43 10.72
CA GLU A 65 3.66 1.98 10.90
C GLU A 65 2.34 1.45 10.31
N ALA A 66 1.24 2.18 10.52
CA ALA A 66 -0.06 1.81 9.99
C ALA A 66 -0.07 1.91 8.45
N ILE A 67 0.58 2.93 7.88
CA ILE A 67 0.69 3.10 6.44
C ILE A 67 1.47 1.94 5.83
N LEU A 68 2.66 1.61 6.38
CA LEU A 68 3.48 0.49 5.92
C LEU A 68 2.75 -0.85 6.04
N GLN A 69 1.97 -1.05 7.10
CA GLN A 69 1.13 -2.24 7.25
C GLN A 69 0.10 -2.37 6.12
N HIS A 70 -0.53 -1.27 5.72
CA HIS A 70 -1.55 -1.27 4.65
C HIS A 70 -0.93 -1.32 3.26
N VAL A 71 0.32 -0.90 3.08
CA VAL A 71 1.09 -1.11 1.84
C VAL A 71 1.37 -2.61 1.60
N ARG A 72 1.51 -3.40 2.67
CA ARG A 72 1.75 -4.85 2.54
C ARG A 72 0.50 -5.68 2.25
N LYS A 73 -0.69 -5.18 2.61
CA LYS A 73 -1.95 -5.94 2.57
C LYS A 73 -2.47 -6.15 1.16
#